data_AF-A0A3D9GQL0-F1
#
_entry.id   AF-A0A3D9GQL0-F1
#
_cell.length_a   1.000
_cell.length_b   1.000
_cell.length_c   1.000
_cell.angle_alpha   90.00
_cell.angle_beta   90.00
_cell.angle_gamma   90.00
#
_symmetry.space_group_name_H-M   'P 1'
#
loop_
_entity.id
_entity.type
_entity.pdbx_description
1 polymer ?
#
loop_
_entity_poly.entity_id
_entity_poly.type
_entity_poly.pdbx_seq_one_letter_code
_entity_poly.pdbx_strand_id
1 'polypeptide(L)'
;MTLKISLAEEGSNGEDFELITYEDKTVSDALFHMNAQTDKQLVFGLTKVIFFGEKLARDDIQQLLIFFKERLDIRETTFLGMAKPTAHTVLEYKPKGQAMTGSFYYTLFEYSDTATNITSLTLYEAYRSITEEGITSAMPVVDLRAKGLYAEQVVWLDKRRVRVELNTEESNIYRLLTKGVTEGVIDLVHDGVTYSIRINHGKSRFQVGKEKAVFHIQIKGSVAENSDHKIHLSERFDAKLAKALKEKLASDITSLLEMGQKNDVDPLGLGLRYRSRTFRQGPSIPAWSSIYPKIKFEVIPKCTINNEGSTQ
;
A
#
# COMPACT_ATOMS: atom_id res chain seq x y z
N MET A 1 18.95 -17.78 6.25
CA MET A 1 17.94 -16.70 6.38
C MET A 1 18.25 -15.95 7.67
N THR A 2 18.25 -14.63 7.66
CA THR A 2 18.55 -13.85 8.87
C THR A 2 17.26 -13.35 9.52
N LEU A 3 16.99 -13.78 10.76
CA LEU A 3 15.85 -13.31 11.55
C LEU A 3 16.30 -12.17 12.46
N LYS A 4 15.43 -11.15 12.59
CA LYS A 4 15.70 -9.93 13.35
C LYS A 4 14.47 -9.59 14.17
N ILE A 5 14.63 -9.40 15.48
CA ILE A 5 13.54 -9.11 16.40
C ILE A 5 13.91 -7.85 17.19
N SER A 6 13.04 -6.85 17.17
CA SER A 6 13.12 -5.71 18.09
C SER A 6 12.14 -5.94 19.23
N LEU A 7 12.65 -5.87 20.46
CA LEU A 7 11.89 -5.97 21.71
C LEU A 7 11.90 -4.62 22.41
N ALA A 8 10.73 -4.12 22.80
CA ALA A 8 10.64 -2.97 23.67
C ALA A 8 10.94 -3.40 25.13
N GLU A 9 11.67 -2.58 25.90
CA GLU A 9 11.87 -2.81 27.33
C GLU A 9 10.67 -2.34 28.16
N GLU A 10 10.27 -3.14 29.16
CA GLU A 10 9.23 -2.73 30.12
C GLU A 10 9.80 -1.67 31.07
N GLY A 11 9.12 -0.53 31.18
CA GLY A 11 9.45 0.53 32.15
C GLY A 11 10.49 1.56 31.71
N SER A 12 11.06 1.46 30.51
CA SER A 12 11.91 2.52 29.93
C SER A 12 11.06 3.59 29.23
N ASN A 13 11.58 4.82 29.12
CA ASN A 13 10.92 5.93 28.39
C ASN A 13 10.87 5.71 26.87
N GLY A 14 11.01 4.47 26.40
CA GLY A 14 10.86 4.06 25.00
C GLY A 14 11.99 4.46 24.07
N GLU A 15 13.14 4.89 24.60
CA GLU A 15 14.38 5.10 23.85
C GLU A 15 15.24 3.83 23.73
N ASP A 16 14.96 2.83 24.57
CA ASP A 16 15.70 1.58 24.66
C ASP A 16 14.86 0.41 24.15
N PHE A 17 15.37 -0.21 23.08
CA PHE A 17 14.90 -1.47 22.55
C PHE A 17 16.10 -2.39 22.33
N GLU A 18 15.88 -3.68 22.49
CA GLU A 18 16.88 -4.70 22.20
C GLU A 18 16.67 -5.19 20.77
N LEU A 19 17.72 -5.17 19.95
CA LEU A 19 17.72 -5.74 18.61
C LEU A 19 18.50 -7.05 18.61
N ILE A 20 17.77 -8.15 18.61
CA ILE A 20 18.36 -9.49 18.58
C ILE A 20 18.44 -9.93 17.12
N THR A 21 19.59 -10.48 16.71
CA THR A 21 19.82 -10.97 15.35
C THR A 21 20.44 -12.36 15.38
N TYR A 22 19.90 -13.26 14.57
CA TYR A 22 20.47 -14.58 14.39
C TYR A 22 20.31 -15.06 12.94
N GLU A 23 21.29 -15.80 12.46
CA GLU A 23 21.27 -16.40 11.13
C GLU A 23 21.20 -17.92 11.24
N ASP A 24 20.18 -18.50 10.60
CA ASP A 24 20.01 -19.95 10.57
C ASP A 24 19.36 -20.40 9.25
N LYS A 25 19.24 -21.72 9.08
CA LYS A 25 18.54 -22.38 7.98
C LYS A 25 17.03 -22.23 8.10
N THR A 26 16.47 -22.21 9.32
CA THR A 26 15.03 -22.07 9.55
C THR A 26 14.71 -20.94 10.53
N VAL A 27 13.50 -20.38 10.41
CA VAL A 27 13.00 -19.35 11.35
C VAL A 27 12.88 -19.92 12.77
N SER A 28 12.51 -21.19 12.91
CA SER A 28 12.37 -21.87 14.20
C SER A 28 13.71 -22.05 14.91
N ASP A 29 14.77 -22.47 14.19
CA ASP A 29 16.11 -22.65 14.76
C ASP A 29 16.71 -21.29 15.13
N ALA A 30 16.56 -20.29 14.25
CA ALA A 30 16.98 -18.93 14.55
C ALA A 30 16.32 -18.41 15.84
N LEU A 31 15.01 -18.61 16.01
CA LEU A 31 14.31 -18.21 17.24
C LEU A 31 14.78 -18.99 18.47
N PHE A 32 15.00 -20.31 18.34
CA PHE A 32 15.51 -21.12 19.43
C PHE A 32 16.85 -20.58 19.94
N HIS A 33 17.75 -20.22 19.02
CA HIS A 33 19.03 -19.63 19.38
C HIS A 33 18.92 -18.17 19.85
N MET A 34 17.99 -17.38 19.34
CA MET A 34 17.71 -16.02 19.82
C MET A 34 17.22 -16.03 21.28
N ASN A 35 16.44 -17.03 21.70
CA ASN A 35 16.02 -17.18 23.10
C ASN A 35 17.22 -17.36 24.06
N ALA A 36 18.38 -17.82 23.58
CA ALA A 36 19.59 -17.93 24.40
C ALA A 36 20.36 -16.59 24.53
N GLN A 37 19.97 -15.56 23.79
CA GLN A 37 20.61 -14.24 23.79
C GLN A 37 19.90 -13.23 24.70
N THR A 38 18.74 -13.58 25.25
CA THR A 38 17.92 -12.70 26.09
C THR A 38 17.45 -13.47 27.32
N ASP A 39 17.24 -12.77 28.43
CA ASP A 39 16.62 -13.32 29.64
C ASP A 39 15.09 -13.40 29.52
N LYS A 40 14.52 -12.91 28.41
CA LYS A 40 13.09 -12.93 28.09
C LYS A 40 12.72 -14.13 27.23
N GLN A 41 11.51 -14.65 27.42
CA GLN A 41 10.95 -15.64 26.50
C GLN A 41 10.41 -14.97 25.23
N LEU A 42 11.01 -15.26 24.08
CA LEU A 42 10.52 -14.79 22.78
C LEU A 42 9.28 -15.59 22.38
N VAL A 43 8.12 -14.94 22.40
CA VAL A 43 6.84 -15.51 21.96
C VAL A 43 6.28 -14.73 20.78
N PHE A 44 5.80 -15.43 19.75
CA PHE A 44 5.22 -14.78 18.57
C PHE A 44 3.85 -14.13 18.83
N GLY A 45 3.19 -14.44 19.96
CA GLY A 45 1.85 -13.94 20.31
C GLY A 45 1.73 -12.42 20.41
N LEU A 46 2.87 -11.73 20.52
CA LEU A 46 2.97 -10.28 20.59
C LEU A 46 3.49 -9.65 19.28
N THR A 47 3.75 -10.44 18.24
CA THR A 47 4.25 -9.95 16.95
C THR A 47 3.26 -8.97 16.33
N LYS A 48 3.66 -7.72 16.20
CA LYS A 48 2.83 -6.65 15.61
C LYS A 48 3.06 -6.48 14.12
N VAL A 49 4.33 -6.58 13.70
CA VAL A 49 4.76 -6.30 12.32
C VAL A 49 5.83 -7.31 11.91
N ILE A 50 5.77 -7.80 10.69
CA ILE A 50 6.82 -8.61 10.05
C ILE A 50 7.34 -7.83 8.83
N PHE A 51 8.66 -7.61 8.79
CA PHE A 51 9.33 -6.98 7.66
C PHE A 51 10.07 -7.99 6.81
N PHE A 52 9.82 -7.98 5.51
CA PHE A 52 10.64 -8.68 4.52
C PHE A 52 11.68 -7.71 3.96
N GLY A 53 12.97 -8.05 4.07
CA GLY A 53 14.00 -7.29 3.36
C GLY A 53 13.78 -7.35 1.85
N GLU A 54 14.10 -6.27 1.12
CA GLU A 54 13.82 -6.16 -0.32
C GLU A 54 14.25 -7.38 -1.13
N LYS A 55 15.47 -7.88 -0.92
CA LYS A 55 15.99 -9.07 -1.64
C LYS A 55 15.09 -10.30 -1.45
N LEU A 56 14.61 -10.52 -0.22
CA LEU A 56 13.74 -11.64 0.11
C LEU A 56 12.34 -11.44 -0.47
N ALA A 57 11.78 -10.24 -0.37
CA ALA A 57 10.46 -9.89 -0.91
C ALA A 57 10.37 -10.06 -2.44
N ARG A 58 11.49 -9.90 -3.16
CA ARG A 58 11.58 -10.10 -4.61
C ARG A 58 11.85 -11.56 -5.04
N ASP A 59 12.20 -12.45 -4.11
CA ASP A 59 12.54 -13.83 -4.42
C ASP A 59 11.33 -14.77 -4.32
N ASP A 60 11.06 -15.35 -3.16
CA ASP A 60 9.84 -16.09 -2.85
C ASP A 60 9.56 -16.03 -1.34
N ILE A 61 8.48 -15.34 -0.97
CA ILE A 61 8.00 -15.24 0.40
C ILE A 61 6.77 -16.10 0.66
N GLN A 62 6.26 -16.85 -0.33
CA GLN A 62 5.03 -17.63 -0.19
C GLN A 62 5.11 -18.63 0.97
N GLN A 63 6.20 -19.40 1.01
CA GLN A 63 6.40 -20.42 2.05
C GLN A 63 6.52 -19.79 3.45
N LEU A 64 7.08 -18.58 3.55
CA LEU A 64 7.11 -17.83 4.80
C LEU A 64 5.72 -17.37 5.23
N LEU A 65 4.91 -16.86 4.29
CA LEU A 65 3.53 -16.46 4.59
C LEU A 65 2.68 -17.64 5.03
N ILE A 66 2.82 -18.81 4.40
CA ILE A 66 2.15 -20.05 4.82
C ILE A 66 2.62 -20.46 6.21
N PHE A 67 3.95 -20.51 6.43
CA PHE A 67 4.53 -20.83 7.74
C PHE A 67 4.00 -19.91 8.84
N PHE A 68 3.99 -18.59 8.63
CA PHE A 68 3.49 -17.64 9.62
C PHE A 68 1.98 -17.79 9.86
N LYS A 69 1.19 -18.14 8.84
CA LYS A 69 -0.26 -18.33 8.98
C LYS A 69 -0.63 -19.61 9.73
N GLU A 70 0.13 -20.70 9.52
CA GLU A 70 -0.11 -22.00 10.15
C GLU A 70 0.29 -22.03 11.63
N ARG A 71 1.12 -21.08 12.05
CA ARG A 71 1.50 -20.90 13.45
C ARG A 71 0.36 -20.31 14.28
N LEU A 72 -0.10 -21.07 15.27
CA LEU A 72 -1.17 -20.65 16.20
C LEU A 72 -0.77 -19.47 17.12
N ASP A 73 0.53 -19.22 17.27
CA ASP A 73 1.06 -18.16 18.10
C ASP A 73 1.31 -16.84 17.34
N ILE A 74 1.09 -16.76 16.02
CA ILE A 74 1.11 -15.49 15.28
C ILE A 74 -0.32 -15.02 15.04
N ARG A 75 -0.57 -13.73 15.26
CA ARG A 75 -1.90 -13.16 15.04
C ARG A 75 -2.14 -12.93 13.55
N GLU A 76 -3.35 -13.25 13.09
CA GLU A 76 -3.80 -12.97 11.73
C GLU A 76 -3.78 -11.46 11.38
N THR A 77 -3.89 -10.61 12.40
CA THR A 77 -3.84 -9.14 12.29
C THR A 77 -2.42 -8.56 12.30
N THR A 78 -1.38 -9.39 12.36
CA THR A 78 0.01 -8.93 12.24
C THR A 78 0.21 -8.26 10.87
N PHE A 79 0.74 -7.04 10.87
CA PHE A 79 1.01 -6.29 9.63
C PHE A 79 2.28 -6.79 8.93
N LEU A 80 2.31 -6.64 7.61
CA LEU A 80 3.43 -6.99 6.75
C LEU A 80 3.97 -5.75 6.03
N GLY A 81 5.28 -5.68 5.83
CA GLY A 81 5.92 -4.61 5.06
C GLY A 81 7.19 -5.07 4.35
N MET A 82 7.54 -4.43 3.24
CA MET A 82 8.86 -4.53 2.64
C MET A 82 9.78 -3.47 3.26
N ALA A 83 10.98 -3.84 3.70
CA ALA A 83 11.93 -2.91 4.31
C ALA A 83 13.13 -2.61 3.40
N LYS A 84 13.44 -1.32 3.22
CA LYS A 84 14.58 -0.81 2.44
C LYS A 84 15.47 0.10 3.32
N PRO A 85 16.81 0.04 3.16
CA PRO A 85 17.56 -0.90 2.29
C PRO A 85 17.54 -2.34 2.83
N THR A 86 17.39 -2.53 4.14
CA THR A 86 17.23 -3.85 4.75
C THR A 86 16.24 -3.82 5.91
N ALA A 87 15.68 -4.97 6.28
CA ALA A 87 14.86 -5.10 7.50
C ALA A 87 15.65 -4.74 8.78
N HIS A 88 16.96 -4.94 8.80
CA HIS A 88 17.80 -4.58 9.95
C HIS A 88 17.86 -3.09 10.19
N THR A 89 18.24 -2.36 9.14
CA THR A 89 18.42 -0.91 9.20
C THR A 89 17.10 -0.21 9.52
N VAL A 90 15.98 -0.76 9.02
CA VAL A 90 14.65 -0.29 9.39
C VAL A 90 14.38 -0.59 10.87
N LEU A 91 14.54 -1.83 11.34
CA LEU A 91 14.30 -2.16 12.76
C LEU A 91 15.23 -1.45 13.74
N GLU A 92 16.45 -1.09 13.32
CA GLU A 92 17.42 -0.34 14.11
C GLU A 92 17.10 1.17 14.19
N TYR A 93 16.22 1.67 13.31
CA TYR A 93 15.85 3.07 13.30
C TYR A 93 15.16 3.48 14.61
N LYS A 94 15.74 4.46 15.31
CA LYS A 94 15.19 5.12 16.51
C LYS A 94 14.44 6.39 16.11
N PRO A 95 13.10 6.39 16.08
CA PRO A 95 12.34 7.61 15.81
C PRO A 95 12.55 8.62 16.95
N LYS A 96 12.89 9.86 16.60
CA LYS A 96 13.08 10.92 17.60
C LYS A 96 11.73 11.28 18.24
N GLY A 97 11.62 11.16 19.57
CA GLY A 97 10.46 11.64 20.33
C GLY A 97 9.26 10.70 20.41
N GLN A 98 9.39 9.43 19.99
CA GLN A 98 8.36 8.42 20.24
C GLN A 98 8.89 7.32 21.14
N ALA A 99 8.12 7.02 22.19
CA ALA A 99 8.41 5.93 23.08
C ALA A 99 8.04 4.60 22.39
N MET A 100 9.07 3.81 22.08
CA MET A 100 9.07 2.44 21.52
C MET A 100 9.01 2.30 19.98
N THR A 101 10.06 1.72 19.39
CA THR A 101 10.15 1.41 17.95
C THR A 101 9.12 0.36 17.49
N GLY A 102 8.78 -0.62 18.33
CA GLY A 102 7.77 -1.64 18.02
C GLY A 102 6.33 -1.08 18.01
N SER A 103 6.01 -0.13 18.88
CA SER A 103 4.74 0.59 18.84
C SER A 103 4.70 1.51 17.62
N PHE A 104 5.81 2.18 17.27
CA PHE A 104 5.90 3.04 16.09
C PHE A 104 5.47 2.36 14.80
N TYR A 105 6.01 1.18 14.46
CA TYR A 105 5.64 0.50 13.21
C TYR A 105 4.19 0.00 13.21
N TYR A 106 3.72 -0.48 14.35
CA TYR A 106 2.32 -0.87 14.50
C TYR A 106 1.39 0.33 14.31
N THR A 107 1.67 1.44 15.00
CA THR A 107 0.97 2.72 14.86
C THR A 107 1.04 3.22 13.42
N LEU A 108 2.20 3.17 12.77
CA LEU A 108 2.36 3.59 11.37
C LEU A 108 1.37 2.87 10.44
N PHE A 109 1.16 1.57 10.64
CA PHE A 109 0.22 0.79 9.84
C PHE A 109 -1.23 0.84 10.33
N GLU A 110 -1.47 0.96 11.63
CA GLU A 110 -2.82 1.06 12.22
C GLU A 110 -3.47 2.41 11.86
N TYR A 111 -2.72 3.52 11.90
CA TYR A 111 -3.21 4.85 11.51
C TYR A 111 -3.25 5.07 9.99
N SER A 112 -3.02 4.02 9.19
CA SER A 112 -3.20 4.04 7.73
C SER A 112 -4.65 4.29 7.30
N ASP A 113 -5.62 4.04 8.19
CA ASP A 113 -7.05 4.21 7.90
C ASP A 113 -7.60 5.60 8.24
N THR A 114 -6.88 6.44 8.99
CA THR A 114 -7.43 7.68 9.55
C THR A 114 -6.62 8.94 9.27
N ALA A 115 -5.29 8.85 9.14
CA ALA A 115 -4.43 10.04 9.06
C ALA A 115 -3.21 9.90 8.13
N THR A 116 -2.81 8.69 7.76
CA THR A 116 -1.58 8.47 6.98
C THR A 116 -1.88 7.91 5.60
N ASN A 117 -1.07 8.32 4.61
CA ASN A 117 -1.15 7.88 3.23
C ASN A 117 -0.56 6.47 3.04
N ILE A 118 -0.86 5.53 3.92
CA ILE A 118 -0.22 4.20 3.93
C ILE A 118 -1.25 3.15 3.49
N THR A 119 -0.82 2.14 2.73
CA THR A 119 -1.62 0.94 2.50
C THR A 119 -1.10 -0.13 3.43
N SER A 120 -1.90 -0.56 4.40
CA SER A 120 -1.58 -1.70 5.27
C SER A 120 -1.90 -3.03 4.58
N LEU A 121 -1.16 -4.07 4.96
CA LEU A 121 -1.42 -5.47 4.59
C LEU A 121 -1.27 -6.33 5.84
N THR A 122 -2.29 -7.11 6.17
CA THR A 122 -2.23 -8.08 7.28
C THR A 122 -1.81 -9.47 6.79
N LEU A 123 -1.33 -10.31 7.70
CA LEU A 123 -1.01 -11.71 7.43
C LEU A 123 -2.22 -12.48 6.88
N TYR A 124 -3.42 -12.22 7.43
CA TYR A 124 -4.67 -12.79 6.90
C TYR A 124 -4.90 -12.43 5.43
N GLU A 125 -4.80 -11.15 5.08
CA GLU A 125 -5.04 -10.68 3.71
C GLU A 125 -4.00 -11.23 2.72
N ALA A 126 -2.74 -11.29 3.14
CA ALA A 126 -1.66 -11.87 2.32
C ALA A 126 -1.86 -13.37 2.11
N TYR A 127 -2.21 -14.13 3.15
CA TYR A 127 -2.49 -15.56 3.01
C TYR A 127 -3.74 -15.83 2.16
N ARG A 128 -4.77 -14.99 2.33
CA ARG A 128 -6.00 -15.06 1.55
C ARG A 128 -5.72 -14.85 0.06
N SER A 129 -4.85 -13.92 -0.32
CA SER A 129 -4.53 -13.68 -1.73
C SER A 129 -3.74 -14.84 -2.37
N ILE A 130 -2.95 -15.58 -1.59
CA ILE A 130 -2.29 -16.80 -2.05
C ILE A 130 -3.32 -17.87 -2.44
N THR A 131 -4.34 -18.05 -1.61
CA THR A 131 -5.31 -19.15 -1.74
C THR A 131 -6.50 -18.82 -2.66
N GLU A 132 -6.89 -17.55 -2.77
CA GLU A 132 -8.02 -17.13 -3.61
C GLU A 132 -7.63 -16.85 -5.07
N GLU A 133 -8.52 -17.21 -6.01
CA GLU A 133 -8.38 -16.82 -7.42
C GLU A 133 -9.01 -15.45 -7.68
N GLY A 134 -8.29 -14.61 -8.43
CA GLY A 134 -8.77 -13.30 -8.87
C GLY A 134 -8.41 -12.15 -7.93
N ILE A 135 -7.40 -12.34 -7.08
CA ILE A 135 -6.87 -11.31 -6.21
C ILE A 135 -5.37 -11.58 -5.96
N THR A 136 -4.58 -10.51 -5.91
CA THR A 136 -3.22 -10.53 -5.38
C THR A 136 -3.08 -9.48 -4.27
N SER A 137 -1.89 -9.31 -3.68
CA SER A 137 -1.68 -8.39 -2.55
C SER A 137 -0.86 -7.16 -2.95
N ALA A 138 -1.10 -6.07 -2.22
CA ALA A 138 -0.21 -4.91 -2.18
C ALA A 138 0.36 -4.79 -0.77
N MET A 139 1.68 -4.64 -0.64
CA MET A 139 2.38 -4.52 0.64
C MET A 139 3.05 -3.15 0.74
N PRO A 140 2.97 -2.46 1.90
CA PRO A 140 3.66 -1.18 2.07
C PRO A 140 5.17 -1.36 2.03
N VAL A 141 5.85 -0.32 1.57
CA VAL A 141 7.31 -0.22 1.60
C VAL A 141 7.69 0.76 2.71
N VAL A 142 8.51 0.30 3.65
CA VAL A 142 9.15 1.13 4.65
C VAL A 142 10.60 1.36 4.23
N ASP A 143 10.87 2.58 3.80
CA ASP A 143 12.13 2.99 3.18
C ASP A 143 12.87 3.98 4.07
N LEU A 144 13.98 3.53 4.66
CA LEU A 144 14.87 4.38 5.42
C LEU A 144 15.82 5.11 4.46
N ARG A 145 15.61 6.42 4.34
CA ARG A 145 16.42 7.34 3.52
C ARG A 145 17.23 8.26 4.41
N ALA A 146 18.12 9.05 3.82
CA ALA A 146 19.00 9.98 4.55
C ALA A 146 18.26 10.97 5.48
N LYS A 147 17.02 11.33 5.15
CA LYS A 147 16.19 12.30 5.90
C LYS A 147 15.20 11.64 6.88
N GLY A 148 15.18 10.32 6.98
CA GLY A 148 14.27 9.59 7.85
C GLY A 148 13.56 8.44 7.14
N LEU A 149 12.52 7.95 7.81
CA LEU A 149 11.75 6.80 7.36
C LEU A 149 10.51 7.25 6.57
N TYR A 150 10.31 6.65 5.41
CA TYR A 150 9.21 6.94 4.49
C TYR A 150 8.38 5.68 4.26
N ALA A 151 7.05 5.83 4.25
CA ALA A 151 6.11 4.73 4.05
C ALA A 151 5.04 5.05 2.98
N GLU A 152 5.43 5.77 1.94
CA GLU A 152 4.53 6.33 0.93
C GLU A 152 4.31 5.41 -0.28
N GLN A 153 5.12 4.36 -0.39
CA GLN A 153 5.12 3.46 -1.54
C GLN A 153 4.52 2.11 -1.22
N VAL A 154 3.98 1.46 -2.24
CA VAL A 154 3.50 0.08 -2.16
C VAL A 154 4.15 -0.76 -3.24
N VAL A 155 4.35 -2.04 -2.94
CA VAL A 155 4.70 -3.06 -3.92
C VAL A 155 3.49 -3.95 -4.18
N TRP A 156 3.27 -4.32 -5.43
CA TRP A 156 2.34 -5.36 -5.79
C TRP A 156 3.05 -6.69 -5.90
N LEU A 157 2.49 -7.67 -5.22
CA LEU A 157 2.97 -9.03 -5.24
C LEU A 157 2.10 -9.84 -6.20
N ASP A 158 2.70 -10.85 -6.80
CA ASP A 158 1.92 -12.02 -7.18
C ASP A 158 1.63 -12.85 -5.90
N LYS A 159 1.49 -14.16 -6.01
CA LYS A 159 1.26 -15.04 -4.85
C LYS A 159 2.55 -15.46 -4.12
N ARG A 160 3.71 -14.99 -4.60
CA ARG A 160 5.05 -15.45 -4.18
C ARG A 160 6.01 -14.31 -3.93
N ARG A 161 6.00 -13.26 -4.74
CA ARG A 161 7.02 -12.21 -4.74
C ARG A 161 6.53 -10.89 -5.29
N VAL A 162 7.29 -9.84 -5.01
CA VAL A 162 7.11 -8.52 -5.60
C VAL A 162 7.29 -8.58 -7.12
N ARG A 163 6.31 -8.05 -7.86
CA ARG A 163 6.33 -7.91 -9.32
C ARG A 163 6.40 -6.47 -9.78
N VAL A 164 5.74 -5.58 -9.05
CA VAL A 164 5.67 -4.16 -9.37
C VAL A 164 5.98 -3.37 -8.11
N GLU A 165 6.82 -2.36 -8.23
CA GLU A 165 7.03 -1.36 -7.18
C GLU A 165 6.46 -0.04 -7.67
N LEU A 166 5.47 0.47 -6.96
CA LEU A 166 4.83 1.73 -7.31
C LEU A 166 5.65 2.90 -6.80
N ASN A 167 5.76 3.96 -7.59
CA ASN A 167 6.20 5.25 -7.08
C ASN A 167 5.13 5.88 -6.16
N THR A 168 5.43 7.01 -5.52
CA THR A 168 4.51 7.68 -4.59
C THR A 168 3.18 8.07 -5.26
N GLU A 169 3.21 8.55 -6.50
CA GLU A 169 2.02 8.97 -7.24
C GLU A 169 1.12 7.78 -7.59
N GLU A 170 1.71 6.72 -8.15
CA GLU A 170 1.05 5.45 -8.43
C GLU A 170 0.44 4.83 -7.16
N SER A 171 1.15 4.91 -6.03
CA SER A 171 0.67 4.44 -4.73
C SER A 171 -0.54 5.23 -4.23
N ASN A 172 -0.55 6.55 -4.44
CA ASN A 172 -1.70 7.40 -4.13
C ASN A 172 -2.91 7.07 -5.02
N ILE A 173 -2.68 6.79 -6.31
CA ILE A 173 -3.74 6.33 -7.21
C ILE A 173 -4.29 4.97 -6.76
N TYR A 174 -3.43 4.01 -6.42
CA TYR A 174 -3.85 2.73 -5.88
C TYR A 174 -4.72 2.89 -4.62
N ARG A 175 -4.35 3.81 -3.72
CA ARG A 175 -5.15 4.15 -2.53
C ARG A 175 -6.51 4.72 -2.89
N LEU A 176 -6.57 5.67 -3.82
CA LEU A 176 -7.82 6.22 -4.36
C LEU A 176 -8.74 5.12 -4.90
N LEU A 177 -8.18 4.14 -5.60
CA LEU A 177 -8.94 3.03 -6.20
C LEU A 177 -9.46 2.01 -5.18
N THR A 178 -8.79 1.87 -4.03
CA THR A 178 -9.09 0.84 -3.01
C THR A 178 -9.86 1.38 -1.81
N LYS A 179 -9.31 2.39 -1.12
CA LYS A 179 -9.86 2.98 0.10
C LYS A 179 -10.52 4.35 -0.15
N GLY A 180 -10.17 5.01 -1.24
CA GLY A 180 -10.47 6.43 -1.45
C GLY A 180 -9.42 7.32 -0.79
N VAL A 181 -9.67 8.63 -0.82
CA VAL A 181 -8.78 9.65 -0.25
C VAL A 181 -9.63 10.70 0.46
N THR A 182 -9.32 11.01 1.71
CA THR A 182 -9.96 12.11 2.45
C THR A 182 -9.15 13.39 2.38
N GLU A 183 -7.82 13.27 2.37
CA GLU A 183 -6.88 14.38 2.25
C GLU A 183 -5.72 13.96 1.34
N GLY A 184 -5.25 14.84 0.47
CA GLY A 184 -4.13 14.55 -0.42
C GLY A 184 -3.74 15.74 -1.29
N VAL A 185 -2.67 15.57 -2.06
CA VAL A 185 -2.19 16.58 -3.01
C VAL A 185 -1.89 15.90 -4.34
N ILE A 186 -2.31 16.52 -5.43
CA ILE A 186 -1.97 16.11 -6.80
C ILE A 186 -1.36 17.31 -7.51
N ASP A 187 -0.16 17.13 -8.04
CA ASP A 187 0.48 18.11 -8.90
C ASP A 187 -0.11 18.02 -10.31
N LEU A 188 -0.58 19.15 -10.82
CA LEU A 188 -1.20 19.27 -12.14
C LEU A 188 -0.46 20.32 -12.96
N VAL A 189 0.12 19.91 -14.08
CA VAL A 189 0.70 20.83 -15.05
C VAL A 189 -0.39 21.28 -16.04
N HIS A 190 -0.61 22.58 -16.14
CA HIS A 190 -1.52 23.19 -17.12
C HIS A 190 -0.90 24.48 -17.66
N ASP A 191 -0.83 24.62 -18.99
CA ASP A 191 -0.24 25.77 -19.68
C ASP A 191 1.19 26.14 -19.20
N GLY A 192 1.99 25.14 -18.84
CA GLY A 192 3.37 25.31 -18.36
C GLY A 192 3.51 25.72 -16.89
N VAL A 193 2.40 25.85 -16.16
CA VAL A 193 2.37 26.14 -14.71
C VAL A 193 1.99 24.87 -13.95
N THR A 194 2.67 24.63 -12.82
CA THR A 194 2.32 23.52 -11.92
C THR A 194 1.39 24.04 -10.84
N TYR A 195 0.24 23.39 -10.69
CA TYR A 195 -0.77 23.64 -9.68
C TYR A 195 -0.78 22.49 -8.68
N SER A 196 -0.61 22.81 -7.41
CA SER A 196 -0.80 21.85 -6.32
C SER A 196 -2.29 21.81 -5.99
N ILE A 197 -2.97 20.73 -6.36
CA ILE A 197 -4.39 20.53 -6.11
C ILE A 197 -4.55 19.75 -4.81
N ARG A 198 -5.05 20.42 -3.76
CA ARG A 198 -5.46 19.76 -2.53
C ARG A 198 -6.76 18.99 -2.76
N ILE A 199 -6.76 17.72 -2.40
CA ILE A 199 -7.90 16.82 -2.53
C ILE A 199 -8.55 16.70 -1.16
N ASN A 200 -9.80 17.17 -1.04
CA ASN A 200 -10.57 17.10 0.21
C ASN A 200 -11.53 15.90 0.21
N HIS A 201 -11.75 15.28 -0.96
CA HIS A 201 -12.54 14.07 -1.08
C HIS A 201 -12.24 13.33 -2.40
N GLY A 202 -11.97 12.04 -2.30
CA GLY A 202 -11.72 11.15 -3.43
C GLY A 202 -12.35 9.78 -3.21
N LYS A 203 -13.10 9.29 -4.19
CA LYS A 203 -13.74 7.97 -4.14
C LYS A 203 -13.71 7.28 -5.48
N SER A 204 -13.47 5.97 -5.43
CA SER A 204 -13.58 5.08 -6.59
C SER A 204 -14.70 4.06 -6.41
N ARG A 205 -15.35 3.72 -7.51
CA ARG A 205 -16.23 2.55 -7.64
C ARG A 205 -15.96 1.89 -8.98
N PHE A 206 -15.92 0.57 -9.01
CA PHE A 206 -15.74 -0.14 -10.26
C PHE A 206 -16.77 -1.25 -10.46
N GLN A 207 -16.97 -1.59 -11.73
CA GLN A 207 -17.75 -2.74 -12.18
C GLN A 207 -16.89 -3.54 -13.15
N VAL A 208 -16.96 -4.87 -13.06
CA VAL A 208 -16.15 -5.78 -13.86
C VAL A 208 -17.04 -6.77 -14.60
N GLY A 209 -16.82 -6.90 -15.90
CA GLY A 209 -17.44 -7.88 -16.78
C GLY A 209 -16.39 -8.75 -17.48
N LYS A 210 -16.83 -9.55 -18.46
CA LYS A 210 -15.93 -10.42 -19.25
C LYS A 210 -15.01 -9.65 -20.20
N GLU A 211 -15.48 -8.52 -20.73
CA GLU A 211 -14.76 -7.77 -21.77
C GLU A 211 -14.15 -6.47 -21.25
N LYS A 212 -14.74 -5.86 -20.22
CA LYS A 212 -14.29 -4.59 -19.69
C LYS A 212 -14.48 -4.44 -18.18
N ALA A 213 -13.63 -3.63 -17.56
CA ALA A 213 -13.78 -3.11 -16.21
C ALA A 213 -13.95 -1.59 -16.28
N VAL A 214 -15.04 -1.08 -15.70
CA VAL A 214 -15.41 0.34 -15.73
C VAL A 214 -15.20 0.96 -14.36
N PHE A 215 -14.36 1.98 -14.28
CA PHE A 215 -14.01 2.71 -13.06
C PHE A 215 -14.65 4.09 -13.07
N HIS A 216 -15.48 4.37 -12.07
CA HIS A 216 -16.06 5.68 -11.83
C HIS A 216 -15.31 6.35 -10.68
N ILE A 217 -14.63 7.45 -10.99
CA ILE A 217 -13.79 8.18 -10.04
C ILE A 217 -14.46 9.51 -9.73
N GLN A 218 -14.54 9.86 -8.46
CA GLN A 218 -15.04 11.16 -8.00
C GLN A 218 -13.95 11.84 -7.18
N ILE A 219 -13.55 13.03 -7.61
CA ILE A 219 -12.55 13.87 -6.93
C ILE A 219 -13.16 15.26 -6.68
N LYS A 220 -12.99 15.76 -5.46
CA LYS A 220 -13.24 17.15 -5.08
C LYS A 220 -11.98 17.73 -4.45
N GLY A 221 -11.62 18.93 -4.87
CA GLY A 221 -10.44 19.61 -4.35
C GLY A 221 -10.47 21.12 -4.55
N SER A 222 -9.36 21.75 -4.17
CA SER A 222 -9.08 23.16 -4.37
C SER A 222 -7.60 23.34 -4.73
N VAL A 223 -7.26 24.48 -5.31
CA VAL A 223 -5.87 24.88 -5.58
C VAL A 223 -5.24 25.33 -4.26
N ALA A 224 -4.18 24.66 -3.82
CA ALA A 224 -3.42 25.04 -2.65
C ALA A 224 -2.37 26.10 -2.97
N GLU A 225 -1.63 25.90 -4.06
CA GLU A 225 -0.56 26.78 -4.53
C GLU A 225 -0.30 26.56 -6.02
N ASN A 226 0.46 27.47 -6.62
CA ASN A 226 0.97 27.32 -7.98
C ASN A 226 2.40 27.85 -8.10
N SER A 227 3.14 27.33 -9.09
CA SER A 227 4.58 27.58 -9.24
C SER A 227 4.95 29.02 -9.62
N ASP A 228 4.00 29.82 -10.13
CA ASP A 228 4.21 31.23 -10.46
C ASP A 228 3.74 32.20 -9.35
N HIS A 229 3.22 31.65 -8.25
CA HIS A 229 2.63 32.35 -7.11
C HIS A 229 1.51 33.36 -7.47
N LYS A 230 0.94 33.26 -8.67
CA LYS A 230 -0.13 34.12 -9.17
C LYS A 230 -1.41 33.34 -9.32
N ILE A 231 -2.23 33.30 -8.28
CA ILE A 231 -3.48 32.56 -8.34
C ILE A 231 -4.58 33.43 -8.97
N HIS A 232 -4.80 33.31 -10.28
CA HIS A 232 -5.93 33.94 -10.97
C HIS A 232 -7.14 33.02 -10.93
N LEU A 233 -7.81 32.97 -9.77
CA LEU A 233 -8.95 32.10 -9.55
C LEU A 233 -10.22 32.72 -10.14
N SER A 234 -10.85 31.99 -11.05
CA SER A 234 -12.20 32.27 -11.53
C SER A 234 -12.89 30.94 -11.78
N GLU A 235 -14.22 30.90 -11.72
CA GLU A 235 -14.98 29.67 -12.00
C GLU A 235 -14.62 29.07 -13.38
N ARG A 236 -14.34 29.92 -14.37
CA ARG A 236 -13.90 29.48 -15.70
C ARG A 236 -12.52 28.82 -15.66
N PHE A 237 -11.61 29.32 -14.83
CA PHE A 237 -10.28 28.76 -14.67
C PHE A 237 -10.32 27.45 -13.87
N ASP A 238 -11.11 27.39 -12.81
CA ASP A 238 -11.35 26.17 -12.03
C ASP A 238 -11.93 25.06 -12.90
N ALA A 239 -12.84 25.37 -13.81
CA ALA A 239 -13.39 24.43 -14.78
C ALA A 239 -12.31 23.90 -15.76
N LYS A 240 -11.36 24.73 -16.17
CA LYS A 240 -10.22 24.29 -17.01
C LYS A 240 -9.31 23.34 -16.25
N LEU A 241 -8.93 23.69 -15.03
CA LEU A 241 -8.12 22.82 -14.17
C LEU A 241 -8.84 21.50 -13.87
N ALA A 242 -10.13 21.52 -13.61
CA ALA A 242 -10.92 20.31 -13.36
C ALA A 242 -10.96 19.40 -14.60
N LYS A 243 -11.01 19.97 -15.81
CA LYS A 243 -10.90 19.22 -17.06
C LYS A 243 -9.50 18.61 -17.23
N ALA A 244 -8.44 19.38 -17.01
CA ALA A 244 -7.06 18.89 -17.10
C ALA A 244 -6.80 17.77 -16.06
N LEU A 245 -7.29 17.94 -14.83
CA LEU A 245 -7.20 16.91 -13.79
C LEU A 245 -7.94 15.63 -14.18
N LYS A 246 -9.13 15.75 -14.81
CA LYS A 246 -9.87 14.60 -15.33
C LYS A 246 -9.07 13.83 -16.37
N GLU A 247 -8.44 14.53 -17.32
CA GLU A 247 -7.63 13.92 -18.39
C GLU A 247 -6.39 13.22 -17.81
N LYS A 248 -5.68 13.90 -16.90
CA LYS A 248 -4.54 13.32 -16.17
C LYS A 248 -4.93 12.04 -15.42
N LEU A 249 -5.97 12.10 -14.58
CA LEU A 249 -6.42 10.92 -13.81
C LEU A 249 -6.88 9.76 -14.71
N ALA A 250 -7.55 10.05 -15.82
CA ALA A 250 -7.94 9.01 -16.77
C ALA A 250 -6.71 8.29 -17.34
N SER A 251 -5.68 9.05 -17.74
CA SER A 251 -4.42 8.52 -18.27
C SER A 251 -3.65 7.71 -17.21
N ASP A 252 -3.44 8.28 -16.03
CA ASP A 252 -2.59 7.67 -15.00
C ASP A 252 -3.22 6.41 -14.41
N ILE A 253 -4.54 6.43 -14.15
CA ILE A 253 -5.27 5.25 -13.68
C ILE A 253 -5.24 4.15 -14.74
N THR A 254 -5.44 4.48 -16.02
CA THR A 254 -5.38 3.48 -17.10
C THR A 254 -3.99 2.86 -17.17
N SER A 255 -2.95 3.68 -17.12
CA SER A 255 -1.55 3.22 -17.14
C SER A 255 -1.23 2.31 -15.95
N LEU A 256 -1.70 2.65 -14.76
CA LEU A 256 -1.53 1.84 -13.55
C LEU A 256 -2.24 0.47 -13.67
N LEU A 257 -3.47 0.46 -14.20
CA LEU A 257 -4.24 -0.77 -14.42
C LEU A 257 -3.60 -1.68 -15.47
N GLU A 258 -3.12 -1.10 -16.58
CA GLU A 258 -2.39 -1.82 -17.64
C GLU A 258 -1.04 -2.36 -17.15
N MET A 259 -0.35 -1.63 -16.27
CA MET A 259 0.86 -2.12 -15.62
C MET A 259 0.57 -3.37 -14.77
N GLY A 260 -0.52 -3.37 -14.01
CA GLY A 260 -0.97 -4.56 -13.26
C GLY A 260 -1.27 -5.74 -14.18
N GLN A 261 -2.01 -5.48 -15.26
CA GLN A 261 -2.37 -6.46 -16.27
C GLN A 261 -1.13 -7.09 -16.94
N LYS A 262 -0.16 -6.25 -17.34
CA LYS A 262 1.10 -6.70 -17.96
C LYS A 262 1.96 -7.57 -17.04
N ASN A 263 1.88 -7.33 -15.72
CA ASN A 263 2.65 -8.06 -14.72
C ASN A 263 1.86 -9.22 -14.07
N ASP A 264 0.65 -9.52 -14.56
CA ASP A 264 -0.23 -10.57 -14.05
C ASP A 264 -0.53 -10.45 -12.55
N VAL A 265 -0.79 -9.22 -12.09
CA VAL A 265 -1.16 -8.92 -10.71
C VAL A 265 -2.47 -8.12 -10.64
N ASP A 266 -3.38 -8.53 -9.75
CA ASP A 266 -4.70 -7.90 -9.56
C ASP A 266 -4.94 -7.57 -8.06
N PRO A 267 -4.21 -6.59 -7.51
CA PRO A 267 -4.36 -6.18 -6.11
C PRO A 267 -5.66 -5.42 -5.84
N LEU A 268 -6.39 -4.99 -6.87
CA LEU A 268 -7.72 -4.40 -6.74
C LEU A 268 -8.82 -5.46 -6.55
N GLY A 269 -8.50 -6.73 -6.81
CA GLY A 269 -9.43 -7.86 -6.71
C GLY A 269 -10.55 -7.80 -7.75
N LEU A 270 -10.25 -7.37 -8.99
CA LEU A 270 -11.21 -7.35 -10.08
C LEU A 270 -11.74 -8.77 -10.36
N GLY A 271 -10.88 -9.77 -10.35
CA GLY A 271 -11.28 -11.16 -10.57
C GLY A 271 -12.16 -11.71 -9.46
N LEU A 272 -11.84 -11.38 -8.21
CA LEU A 272 -12.66 -11.75 -7.05
C LEU A 272 -14.06 -11.10 -7.16
N ARG A 273 -14.13 -9.83 -7.55
CA ARG A 273 -15.39 -9.11 -7.79
C ARG A 273 -16.16 -9.69 -8.97
N TYR A 274 -15.50 -10.11 -10.03
CA TYR A 274 -16.12 -10.79 -11.16
C TYR A 274 -16.76 -12.11 -10.72
N ARG A 275 -15.97 -12.98 -10.06
CA ARG A 275 -16.41 -14.30 -9.57
C ARG A 275 -17.58 -14.21 -8.61
N SER A 276 -17.55 -13.27 -7.66
CA SER A 276 -18.66 -13.08 -6.71
C SER A 276 -20.01 -12.75 -7.39
N ARG A 277 -20.00 -12.09 -8.55
CA ARG A 277 -21.22 -11.74 -9.30
C ARG A 277 -21.66 -12.84 -10.26
N THR A 278 -20.73 -13.66 -10.75
CA THR A 278 -21.02 -14.71 -11.72
C THR A 278 -21.22 -16.07 -11.07
N PHE A 279 -20.93 -16.26 -9.78
CA PHE A 279 -21.00 -17.54 -9.06
C PHE A 279 -22.23 -18.41 -9.37
N ARG A 280 -23.41 -17.80 -9.55
CA ARG A 280 -24.66 -18.51 -9.88
C ARG A 280 -24.69 -19.17 -11.27
N GLN A 281 -23.76 -18.82 -12.16
CA GLN A 281 -23.64 -19.36 -13.52
C GLN A 281 -22.85 -20.69 -13.58
N GLY A 282 -22.35 -21.17 -12.43
CA GLY A 282 -21.71 -22.48 -12.30
C GLY A 282 -20.36 -22.59 -13.01
N PRO A 283 -19.85 -23.82 -13.25
CA PRO A 283 -18.50 -24.08 -13.76
C PRO A 283 -18.25 -23.62 -15.21
N SER A 284 -19.24 -23.01 -15.87
CA SER A 284 -19.14 -22.48 -17.24
C SER A 284 -18.44 -21.12 -17.34
N ILE A 285 -18.06 -20.53 -16.20
CA ILE A 285 -17.41 -19.21 -16.13
C ILE A 285 -15.92 -19.38 -16.46
N PRO A 286 -15.38 -18.66 -17.46
CA PRO A 286 -13.95 -18.70 -17.74
C PRO A 286 -13.12 -18.27 -16.52
N ALA A 287 -11.99 -18.94 -16.30
CA ALA A 287 -11.05 -18.60 -15.22
C ALA A 287 -10.58 -17.14 -15.36
N TRP A 288 -10.33 -16.47 -14.24
CA TRP A 288 -9.95 -15.06 -14.27
C TRP A 288 -8.64 -14.86 -15.04
N SER A 289 -7.72 -15.81 -14.94
CA SER A 289 -6.46 -15.84 -15.70
C SER A 289 -6.65 -15.81 -17.22
N SER A 290 -7.79 -16.25 -17.74
CA SER A 290 -8.11 -16.19 -19.18
C SER A 290 -8.76 -14.86 -19.61
N ILE A 291 -9.40 -14.17 -18.66
CA ILE A 291 -10.14 -12.93 -18.86
C ILE A 291 -9.21 -11.72 -18.65
N TYR A 292 -8.47 -11.71 -17.55
CA TYR A 292 -7.68 -10.56 -17.09
C TYR A 292 -6.72 -10.02 -18.15
N PRO A 293 -5.98 -10.84 -18.93
CA PRO A 293 -5.06 -10.33 -19.93
C PRO A 293 -5.73 -9.64 -21.14
N LYS A 294 -7.06 -9.79 -21.30
CA LYS A 294 -7.82 -9.31 -22.48
C LYS A 294 -8.84 -8.23 -22.12
N ILE A 295 -9.08 -8.00 -20.83
CA ILE A 295 -10.09 -7.05 -20.37
C ILE A 295 -9.65 -5.62 -20.71
N LYS A 296 -10.60 -4.79 -21.15
CA LYS A 296 -10.37 -3.37 -21.41
C LYS A 296 -10.69 -2.56 -20.16
N PHE A 297 -9.88 -1.55 -19.87
CA PHE A 297 -10.16 -0.60 -18.79
C PHE A 297 -10.85 0.64 -19.34
N GLU A 298 -11.97 1.03 -18.71
CA GLU A 298 -12.70 2.26 -19.01
C GLU A 298 -12.71 3.12 -17.75
N VAL A 299 -12.00 4.24 -17.76
CA VAL A 299 -11.88 5.14 -16.61
C VAL A 299 -12.69 6.40 -16.86
N ILE A 300 -13.61 6.69 -15.95
CA ILE A 300 -14.55 7.82 -16.04
C ILE A 300 -14.37 8.71 -14.80
N PRO A 301 -13.42 9.66 -14.80
CA PRO A 301 -13.27 10.59 -13.70
C PRO A 301 -14.27 11.75 -13.78
N LYS A 302 -14.78 12.13 -12.62
CA LYS A 302 -15.53 13.36 -12.37
C LYS A 302 -14.77 14.18 -11.34
N CYS A 303 -14.22 15.29 -11.79
CA CYS A 303 -13.41 16.19 -10.97
C CYS A 303 -14.16 17.51 -10.74
N THR A 304 -14.09 18.02 -9.52
CA THR A 304 -14.60 19.35 -9.17
C THR A 304 -13.51 20.07 -8.41
N ILE A 305 -13.14 21.25 -8.90
CA ILE A 305 -12.22 22.17 -8.23
C ILE A 305 -13.06 23.36 -7.80
N ASN A 306 -13.12 23.60 -6.49
CA ASN A 306 -13.80 24.75 -5.91
C ASN A 306 -12.78 25.50 -5.09
N ASN A 307 -12.30 26.62 -5.61
CA ASN A 307 -11.58 27.56 -4.77
C ASN A 307 -12.60 28.44 -4.08
N GLU A 308 -12.72 28.31 -2.75
CA GLU A 308 -13.38 29.35 -1.98
C GLU A 308 -12.60 30.63 -2.22
N GLY A 309 -13.20 31.52 -3.02
CA GLY A 309 -12.61 32.81 -3.32
C GLY A 309 -12.22 33.45 -2.00
N SER A 310 -10.98 33.90 -1.91
CA SER A 310 -10.59 34.95 -0.98
C SER A 310 -11.54 36.11 -1.28
N THR A 311 -12.64 36.19 -0.52
CA THR A 311 -13.49 37.36 -0.53
C THR A 311 -12.59 38.51 -0.09
N GLN A 312 -12.26 39.37 -1.05
CA GLN A 312 -11.69 40.69 -0.77
C GLN A 312 -12.64 41.46 0.15
#